data_AF-A0A3D5D9X3-F1
#
_entry.id   AF-A0A3D5D9X3-F1
#
_cell.length_a   1.000
_cell.length_b   1.000
_cell.length_c   1.000
_cell.angle_alpha   90.00
_cell.angle_beta   90.00
_cell.angle_gamma   90.00
#
_symmetry.space_group_name_H-M   'P 1'
#
loop_
_entity.id
_entity.type
_entity.pdbx_description
1 polymer ?
#
loop_
_entity_poly.entity_id
_entity_poly.type
_entity_poly.pdbx_seq_one_letter_code
_entity_poly.pdbx_strand_id
1 'polypeptide(L)'
;ADGIALEGMRLIAENLVVAFDHGGNIEARTHLLMAAAMGATAFQKGLGLIHALSHPLGGVTGCHHGTVNAIFQPYVMINNRKVIEHKMSQLAGYLNLP
;
A
#
# COMPACT_ATOMS: atom_id res chain seq x y z
N ALA A 1 3.07 15.01 -1.55
CA ALA A 1 3.17 13.53 -1.66
C ALA A 1 2.66 12.85 -0.40
N ASP A 2 3.24 13.15 0.78
CA ASP A 2 2.92 12.44 2.03
C ASP A 2 1.41 12.50 2.41
N GLY A 3 0.76 13.67 2.37
CA GLY A 3 -0.69 13.76 2.63
C GLY A 3 -1.57 12.96 1.67
N ILE A 4 -1.20 12.90 0.39
CA ILE A 4 -1.90 12.11 -0.63
C ILE A 4 -1.71 10.61 -0.35
N ALA A 5 -0.51 10.20 0.05
CA ALA A 5 -0.24 8.82 0.43
C ALA A 5 -1.01 8.40 1.68
N LEU A 6 -1.07 9.26 2.70
CA LEU A 6 -1.83 9.03 3.93
C LEU A 6 -3.30 8.81 3.64
N GLU A 7 -3.95 9.74 2.93
CA GLU A 7 -5.38 9.61 2.60
C GLU A 7 -5.65 8.37 1.74
N GLY A 8 -4.77 8.07 0.78
CA GLY A 8 -4.86 6.83 0.00
C GLY A 8 -4.79 5.56 0.86
N MET A 9 -3.92 5.53 1.87
CA MET A 9 -3.83 4.41 2.81
C MET A 9 -5.08 4.28 3.68
N ARG A 10 -5.68 5.39 4.12
CA ARG A 10 -6.93 5.39 4.89
C ARG A 10 -8.08 4.82 4.06
N LEU A 11 -8.25 5.29 2.83
CA LEU A 11 -9.27 4.76 1.91
C LEU A 11 -9.09 3.27 1.65
N ILE A 12 -7.85 2.79 1.48
CA ILE A 12 -7.56 1.35 1.35
C ILE A 12 -7.98 0.59 2.61
N ALA A 13 -7.58 1.06 3.79
CA ALA A 13 -7.87 0.40 5.06
C ALA A 13 -9.38 0.25 5.30
N GLU A 14 -10.16 1.25 4.95
CA GLU A 14 -11.62 1.27 5.15
C GLU A 14 -12.40 0.45 4.11
N ASN A 15 -11.89 0.34 2.87
CA ASN A 15 -12.70 -0.15 1.74
C ASN A 15 -12.19 -1.46 1.11
N LEU A 16 -10.95 -1.88 1.35
CA LEU A 16 -10.37 -3.03 0.66
C LEU A 16 -11.12 -4.33 0.94
N VAL A 17 -11.39 -4.62 2.20
CA VAL A 17 -12.12 -5.84 2.61
C VAL A 17 -13.54 -5.83 2.06
N VAL A 18 -14.23 -4.69 2.15
CA VAL A 18 -15.61 -4.54 1.62
C VAL A 18 -15.65 -4.82 0.12
N ALA A 19 -14.74 -4.24 -0.66
CA ALA A 19 -14.70 -4.44 -2.11
C ALA A 19 -14.24 -5.85 -2.51
N PHE A 20 -13.49 -6.54 -1.65
CA PHE A 20 -13.11 -7.94 -1.85
C PHE A 20 -14.30 -8.88 -1.61
N ASP A 21 -14.96 -8.76 -0.46
CA ASP A 21 -16.10 -9.61 -0.10
C ASP A 21 -17.35 -9.29 -0.94
N HIS A 22 -17.56 -8.02 -1.27
CA HIS A 22 -18.72 -7.52 -1.99
C HIS A 22 -18.28 -6.77 -3.25
N GLY A 23 -17.82 -7.52 -4.26
CA GLY A 23 -17.23 -6.96 -5.48
C GLY A 23 -18.07 -5.95 -6.26
N GLY A 24 -19.40 -6.00 -6.11
CA GLY A 24 -20.36 -5.07 -6.71
C GLY A 24 -20.64 -3.79 -5.90
N ASN A 25 -20.02 -3.61 -4.74
CA ASN A 25 -20.18 -2.38 -3.95
C ASN A 25 -19.47 -1.22 -4.66
N ILE A 26 -20.26 -0.38 -5.35
CA ILE A 26 -19.77 0.75 -6.17
C ILE A 26 -19.06 1.80 -5.31
N GLU A 27 -19.54 2.04 -4.09
CA GLU A 27 -18.93 3.03 -3.19
C GLU A 27 -17.52 2.61 -2.78
N ALA A 28 -17.36 1.37 -2.29
CA ALA A 28 -16.06 0.83 -1.91
C ALA A 28 -15.10 0.77 -3.11
N ARG A 29 -15.59 0.38 -4.30
CA ARG A 29 -14.81 0.40 -5.54
C ARG A 29 -14.37 1.81 -5.94
N THR A 30 -15.23 2.81 -5.74
CA THR A 30 -14.93 4.21 -6.02
C THR A 30 -13.81 4.72 -5.11
N HIS A 31 -13.91 4.45 -3.81
CA HIS A 31 -12.84 4.80 -2.86
C HIS A 31 -11.52 4.11 -3.19
N LEU A 32 -11.53 2.83 -3.58
CA LEU A 32 -10.31 2.15 -4.00
C LEU A 32 -9.73 2.69 -5.31
N LEU A 33 -10.57 3.12 -6.25
CA LEU A 33 -10.11 3.79 -7.47
C LEU A 33 -9.42 5.13 -7.14
N MET A 34 -10.03 5.92 -6.25
CA MET A 34 -9.42 7.16 -5.75
C MET A 34 -8.09 6.87 -5.06
N ALA A 35 -8.04 5.87 -4.18
CA ALA A 35 -6.83 5.47 -3.48
C ALA A 35 -5.72 5.01 -4.44
N ALA A 36 -6.06 4.26 -5.50
CA ALA A 36 -5.12 3.87 -6.53
C ALA A 36 -4.53 5.08 -7.27
N ALA A 37 -5.36 6.08 -7.63
CA ALA A 37 -4.90 7.32 -8.25
C ALA A 37 -4.01 8.15 -7.30
N MET A 38 -4.35 8.19 -6.00
CA MET A 38 -3.54 8.83 -4.97
C MET A 38 -2.18 8.13 -4.82
N GLY A 39 -2.16 6.79 -4.79
CA GLY A 39 -0.93 5.99 -4.80
C GLY A 39 -0.07 6.27 -6.04
N ALA A 40 -0.70 6.35 -7.22
CA ALA A 40 -0.06 6.71 -8.48
C ALA A 40 0.49 8.17 -8.48
N THR A 41 -0.08 9.05 -7.68
CA THR A 41 0.45 10.41 -7.53
C THR A 41 1.63 10.42 -6.54
N ALA A 42 1.53 9.65 -5.45
CA ALA A 42 2.55 9.60 -4.42
C ALA A 42 3.85 8.91 -4.87
N PHE A 43 3.76 7.82 -5.65
CA PHE A 43 4.93 7.04 -6.07
C PHE A 43 5.84 7.76 -7.09
N GLN A 44 5.42 8.91 -7.64
CA GLN A 44 6.28 9.75 -8.49
C GLN A 44 7.53 10.25 -7.75
N LYS A 45 7.54 10.21 -6.41
CA LYS A 45 8.73 10.43 -5.57
C LYS A 45 9.77 9.28 -5.67
N GLY A 46 9.42 8.20 -6.36
CA GLY A 46 10.15 6.94 -6.38
C GLY A 46 9.53 5.89 -5.46
N LEU A 47 9.99 4.65 -5.64
CA LEU A 47 9.59 3.48 -4.87
C LEU A 47 10.78 2.95 -4.05
N GLY A 48 10.49 2.03 -3.13
CA GLY A 48 11.48 1.43 -2.24
C GLY A 48 11.73 -0.05 -2.49
N LEU A 49 12.35 -0.67 -1.49
CA LEU A 49 12.83 -2.06 -1.53
C LEU A 49 11.73 -3.09 -1.87
N ILE A 50 10.46 -2.82 -1.52
CA ILE A 50 9.33 -3.71 -1.89
C ILE A 50 9.29 -3.94 -3.41
N HIS A 51 9.24 -2.88 -4.21
CA HIS A 51 9.17 -3.01 -5.67
C HIS A 51 10.49 -3.50 -6.28
N ALA A 52 11.62 -3.10 -5.70
CA ALA A 52 12.94 -3.55 -6.13
C ALA A 52 13.11 -5.07 -6.04
N LEU A 53 12.51 -5.70 -5.01
CA LEU A 53 12.50 -7.16 -4.85
C LEU A 53 11.40 -7.83 -5.69
N SER A 54 10.23 -7.20 -5.81
CA SER A 54 9.11 -7.78 -6.55
C SER A 54 9.32 -7.89 -8.06
N HIS A 55 9.99 -6.92 -8.69
CA HIS A 55 10.23 -6.95 -10.14
C HIS A 55 11.02 -8.19 -10.61
N PRO A 56 12.21 -8.51 -10.07
CA PRO A 56 12.94 -9.69 -10.50
C PRO A 56 12.22 -11.00 -10.11
N LEU A 57 11.62 -11.07 -8.92
CA LEU A 57 10.89 -12.27 -8.51
C LEU A 57 9.67 -12.53 -9.41
N GLY A 58 8.90 -11.48 -9.73
CA GLY A 58 7.79 -11.55 -10.67
C GLY A 58 8.25 -11.96 -12.08
N GLY A 59 9.39 -11.45 -12.55
CA GLY A 59 9.97 -11.83 -13.84
C GLY A 59 10.36 -13.31 -13.94
N VAL A 60 10.84 -13.91 -12.84
CA VAL A 60 11.24 -15.33 -12.81
C VAL A 60 10.06 -16.28 -12.57
N THR A 61 9.09 -15.88 -11.75
CA THR A 61 8.01 -16.77 -11.29
C THR A 61 6.68 -16.59 -12.04
N GLY A 62 6.49 -15.45 -12.71
CA GLY A 62 5.19 -15.08 -13.28
C GLY A 62 4.12 -14.74 -12.23
N CYS A 63 4.47 -14.67 -10.95
CA CYS A 63 3.53 -14.33 -9.88
C CYS A 63 2.93 -12.93 -10.08
N HIS A 64 1.65 -12.78 -9.72
CA HIS A 64 0.95 -11.50 -9.80
C HIS A 64 1.68 -10.40 -9.00
N HIS A 65 1.96 -9.27 -9.64
CA HIS A 65 2.82 -8.22 -9.09
C HIS A 65 2.37 -7.71 -7.72
N GLY A 66 1.06 -7.45 -7.54
CA GLY A 66 0.50 -7.00 -6.26
C GLY A 66 0.66 -8.03 -5.14
N THR A 67 0.57 -9.32 -5.48
CA THR A 67 0.73 -10.42 -4.52
C THR A 67 2.16 -10.49 -4.01
N VAL A 68 3.14 -10.35 -4.91
CA VAL A 68 4.56 -10.33 -4.54
C VAL A 68 4.90 -9.10 -3.70
N ASN A 69 4.36 -7.93 -4.03
CA ASN A 69 4.50 -6.73 -3.20
C ASN A 69 3.96 -6.94 -1.77
N ALA A 70 2.77 -7.53 -1.64
CA ALA A 70 2.16 -7.81 -0.34
C ALA A 70 2.98 -8.82 0.48
N ILE A 71 3.54 -9.85 -0.15
CA ILE A 71 4.43 -10.82 0.50
C ILE A 71 5.69 -10.13 1.06
N PHE A 72 6.34 -9.24 0.30
CA PHE A 72 7.57 -8.57 0.73
C PHE A 72 7.34 -7.44 1.73
N GLN A 73 6.18 -6.80 1.71
CA GLN A 73 5.86 -5.64 2.54
C GLN A 73 6.25 -5.82 4.02
N PRO A 74 5.79 -6.84 4.78
CA PRO A 74 6.12 -6.95 6.21
C PRO A 74 7.63 -7.04 6.47
N TYR A 75 8.37 -7.79 5.66
CA TYR A 75 9.82 -7.97 5.82
C TYR A 75 10.59 -6.68 5.53
N VAL A 76 10.20 -5.96 4.48
CA VAL A 76 10.83 -4.67 4.14
C VAL A 76 10.54 -3.62 5.21
N MET A 77 9.35 -3.62 5.80
CA MET A 77 9.00 -2.71 6.90
C MET A 77 9.86 -2.97 8.14
N ILE A 78 10.10 -4.24 8.49
CA ILE A 78 11.02 -4.62 9.58
C ILE A 78 12.45 -4.17 9.27
N ASN A 79 12.95 -4.44 8.05
CA ASN A 79 14.29 -4.04 7.63
C ASN A 79 14.48 -2.52 7.72
N ASN A 80 13.48 -1.75 7.30
CA ASN A 80 13.53 -0.29 7.27
C ASN A 80 13.23 0.36 8.63
N ARG A 81 12.81 -0.42 9.65
CA ARG A 81 12.27 0.10 10.91
C ARG A 81 13.12 1.21 11.52
N LYS A 82 14.45 1.00 11.62
CA LYS A 82 15.39 1.96 12.22
C LYS A 82 15.34 3.37 11.62
N VAL A 83 14.91 3.51 10.37
CA VAL A 83 14.85 4.79 9.65
C VAL A 83 13.43 5.30 9.41
N ILE A 84 12.39 4.46 9.57
CA ILE A 84 10.99 4.85 9.33
C ILE A 84 10.14 4.91 10.61
N GLU A 85 10.66 4.49 11.77
CA GLU A 85 9.87 4.28 13.00
C GLU A 85 8.97 5.47 13.35
N HIS A 86 9.50 6.69 13.38
CA HIS A 86 8.71 7.89 13.65
C HIS A 86 7.57 8.09 12.66
N LYS A 87 7.83 7.92 11.35
CA LYS A 87 6.78 8.05 10.32
C LYS A 87 5.73 6.95 10.44
N MET A 88 6.13 5.75 10.87
CA MET A 88 5.21 4.64 11.08
C MET A 88 4.32 4.86 12.29
N SER A 89 4.83 5.42 13.38
CA SER A 89 4.00 5.83 14.52
C SER A 89 2.95 6.87 14.13
N GLN A 90 3.33 7.86 13.31
CA GLN A 90 2.39 8.87 12.81
C GLN A 90 1.33 8.27 11.89
N LEU A 91 1.74 7.38 10.98
CA LEU A 91 0.83 6.65 10.10
C LEU A 91 -0.15 5.79 10.90
N ALA A 92 0.34 5.04 11.90
CA ALA A 92 -0.50 4.20 12.75
C ALA A 92 -1.55 5.04 13.48
N GLY A 93 -1.16 6.16 14.07
CA GLY A 93 -2.09 7.09 14.70
C GLY A 93 -3.15 7.65 13.73
N TYR A 94 -2.74 7.99 12.50
CA TYR A 94 -3.67 8.47 11.47
C TYR A 94 -4.67 7.40 11.02
N LEU A 95 -4.26 6.13 10.99
CA LEU A 95 -5.10 4.99 10.63
C LEU A 95 -5.87 4.39 11.82
N ASN A 96 -5.76 4.97 13.03
CA ASN A 96 -6.33 4.43 14.26
C ASN A 96 -5.88 2.99 14.58
N LEU A 97 -4.61 2.69 14.30
CA LEU A 97 -3.99 1.40 14.61
C LEU A 97 -3.25 1.47 15.96
N PRO A 98 -3.20 0.34 16.71
CA PRO A 98 -2.52 0.27 18.00
C PRO A 98 -1.00 0.47 17.92
#